data_AF-A0A7W0ZT45-F1
#
_entry.id   AF-A0A7W0ZT45-F1
#
_cell.length_a   1.000
_cell.length_b   1.000
_cell.length_c   1.000
_cell.angle_alpha   90.00
_cell.angle_beta   90.00
_cell.angle_gamma   90.00
#
_symmetry.space_group_name_H-M   'P 1'
#
loop_
_entity.id
_entity.type
_entity.pdbx_description
1 polymer ?
#
loop_
_entity_poly.entity_id
_entity_poly.type
_entity_poly.pdbx_seq_one_letter_code
_entity_poly.pdbx_strand_id
1 'polypeptide(L)' 'MLTFDSLPQARVARIKGQLVAPPPRPPEPRTRLAESLYNVAAIALGLWPLTAVMVLGFAMLALAGLYTSP' A
#
# COMPACT_ATOMS: atom_id res chain seq x y z
N MET A 1 27.11 -10.87 -17.20
CA MET A 1 26.22 -10.44 -18.30
C MET A 1 25.17 -9.52 -17.71
N LEU A 2 25.25 -8.22 -17.98
CA LEU A 2 24.23 -7.25 -17.58
C LEU A 2 23.09 -7.33 -18.60
N THR A 3 21.98 -7.98 -18.22
CA THR A 3 20.73 -7.93 -18.97
C THR A 3 20.15 -6.53 -18.79
N PHE A 4 20.21 -5.74 -19.85
CA PHE A 4 19.42 -4.52 -19.94
C PHE A 4 18.00 -4.93 -20.29
N ASP A 5 17.11 -4.93 -19.29
CA ASP A 5 15.68 -4.99 -19.54
C ASP A 5 15.33 -3.75 -20.36
N SER A 6 15.07 -3.93 -21.65
CA SER A 6 14.76 -2.85 -22.57
C SER A 6 13.47 -2.19 -22.10
N LEU A 7 13.60 -1.07 -21.37
CA LEU A 7 12.49 -0.14 -21.13
C LEU A 7 11.80 0.09 -22.48
N PRO A 8 10.46 -0.12 -22.60
CA PRO A 8 9.77 0.09 -23.85
C PRO A 8 9.84 1.57 -24.19
N GLN A 9 10.86 1.95 -24.97
CA GLN A 9 11.01 3.28 -25.52
C GLN A 9 9.68 3.61 -26.21
N ALA A 10 9.03 4.68 -25.76
CA ALA A 10 7.77 5.17 -26.30
C ALA A 10 7.91 5.31 -27.81
N ARG A 11 7.43 4.30 -28.55
CA ARG A 11 7.55 4.25 -30.00
C ARG A 11 6.63 5.33 -30.55
N VAL A 12 7.20 6.48 -30.91
CA VAL A 12 6.53 7.41 -31.82
C VAL A 12 6.26 6.62 -33.08
N ALA A 13 5.01 6.23 -33.29
CA ALA A 13 4.63 5.38 -34.41
C ALA A 13 4.38 6.28 -35.62
N ARG A 14 5.03 5.98 -36.74
CA ARG A 14 4.77 6.71 -37.99
C ARG A 14 3.60 6.05 -38.73
N ILE A 15 2.45 6.69 -38.75
CA ILE A 15 1.25 6.22 -39.46
C ILE A 15 1.02 7.15 -40.65
N LYS A 16 1.00 6.59 -41.88
CA LYS A 16 0.81 7.36 -43.13
C LYS A 16 1.76 8.56 -43.29
N GLY A 17 3.03 8.40 -42.88
CA GLY A 17 4.06 9.44 -42.97
C GLY A 17 4.04 10.48 -41.85
N GLN A 18 2.99 10.53 -41.03
CA GLN A 18 2.89 11.44 -39.88
C GLN A 18 3.43 10.78 -38.60
N LEU A 19 4.14 11.56 -37.78
CA LEU A 19 4.62 11.13 -36.47
C LEU A 19 3.45 11.20 -35.48
N VAL A 20 3.01 10.05 -35.00
CA VAL A 20 1.88 9.95 -34.07
C VAL A 20 2.44 9.60 -32.69
N ALA A 21 2.13 10.43 -31.70
CA ALA A 21 2.41 10.11 -30.31
C ALA A 21 1.62 8.85 -29.91
N PRO A 22 2.21 7.93 -29.13
CA PRO A 22 1.49 6.73 -28.70
C PRO A 22 0.22 7.12 -27.96
N PRO A 23 -0.88 6.36 -28.14
CA PRO A 23 -2.14 6.65 -27.46
C PRO A 23 -1.93 6.63 -25.95
N PRO A 24 -2.55 7.56 -25.20
CA PRO A 24 -2.44 7.58 -23.75
C PRO A 24 -2.92 6.24 -23.17
N ARG A 25 -2.19 5.73 -22.19
CA ARG A 25 -2.52 4.46 -21.51
C ARG A 25 -3.97 4.54 -21.00
N PRO A 26 -4.81 3.52 -21.23
CA PRO A 26 -6.16 3.48 -20.69
C PRO A 26 -6.13 3.68 -19.18
N PRO A 27 -7.04 4.48 -18.60
CA PRO A 27 -7.20 4.54 -17.16
C PRO A 27 -7.50 3.13 -16.66
N GLU A 28 -6.65 2.60 -15.78
CA GLU A 28 -6.96 1.33 -15.12
C GLU A 28 -8.22 1.55 -14.28
N PRO A 29 -9.28 0.74 -14.46
CA PRO A 29 -10.51 0.87 -13.69
C PRO A 29 -10.25 0.34 -12.28
N ARG A 30 -9.58 1.13 -11.46
CA ARG A 30 -9.53 0.89 -10.02
C ARG A 30 -10.86 1.33 -9.46
N THR A 31 -11.65 0.35 -9.03
CA THR A 31 -12.91 0.64 -8.34
C THR A 31 -12.55 1.31 -7.01
N ARG A 32 -13.04 2.53 -6.78
CA ARG A 32 -12.80 3.28 -5.52
C ARG A 32 -13.14 2.45 -4.27
N LEU A 33 -14.09 1.52 -4.41
CA LEU A 33 -14.48 0.60 -3.36
C LEU A 33 -13.36 -0.38 -2.99
N ALA A 34 -12.67 -0.95 -3.98
CA ALA A 34 -11.56 -1.88 -3.74
C ALA A 34 -10.39 -1.16 -3.06
N GLU A 35 -10.03 0.03 -3.52
CA GLU A 35 -8.97 0.83 -2.88
C GLU A 35 -9.31 1.17 -1.42
N SER A 36 -10.57 1.51 -1.15
CA SER A 36 -11.03 1.79 0.21
C SER A 36 -10.94 0.56 1.11
N LEU A 37 -11.37 -0.62 0.61
CA LEU A 37 -11.27 -1.87 1.35
C LEU A 37 -9.82 -2.28 1.66
N TYR A 38 -8.91 -2.11 0.69
CA TYR A 38 -7.48 -2.37 0.90
C TYR A 38 -6.88 -1.43 1.95
N ASN A 39 -7.24 -0.15 1.93
CA ASN A 39 -6.77 0.81 2.93
C ASN A 39 -7.31 0.49 4.33
N VAL A 40 -8.59 0.15 4.45
CA VAL A 40 -9.18 -0.26 5.74
C VAL A 40 -8.51 -1.52 6.27
N ALA A 41 -8.27 -2.52 5.42
CA ALA A 41 -7.58 -3.74 5.81
C ALA A 41 -6.13 -3.48 6.24
N ALA A 42 -5.40 -2.63 5.51
CA ALA A 42 -4.04 -2.26 5.85
C ALA A 42 -3.95 -1.49 7.18
N ILE A 43 -4.88 -0.57 7.43
CA ILE A 43 -4.97 0.15 8.70
C ILE A 43 -5.32 -0.82 9.84
N ALA A 44 -6.31 -1.68 9.66
CA ALA A 44 -6.73 -2.64 10.69
C ALA A 44 -5.59 -3.62 11.06
N LEU A 45 -4.88 -4.15 10.05
CA LEU A 45 -3.74 -5.03 10.27
C LEU A 45 -2.53 -4.28 10.87
N GLY A 46 -2.29 -3.04 10.45
CA GLY A 46 -1.20 -2.21 10.96
C GLY A 46 -1.43 -1.72 12.40
N LEU A 47 -2.68 -1.46 12.78
CA LEU A 47 -3.03 -1.01 14.14
C LEU A 47 -3.06 -2.15 15.16
N TRP A 48 -3.30 -3.39 14.72
CA TRP A 48 -3.40 -4.56 15.58
C TRP A 48 -2.19 -4.77 16.53
N PRO A 49 -0.92 -4.72 16.05
CA PRO A 49 0.22 -4.87 16.97
C PRO A 49 0.30 -3.72 17.97
N LEU A 50 -0.07 -2.50 17.57
CA LEU A 50 -0.07 -1.34 18.47
C LEU A 50 -1.12 -1.51 19.58
N THR A 51 -2.34 -1.94 19.24
CA THR A 51 -3.39 -2.20 20.23
C THR A 51 -3.00 -3.33 21.17
N ALA A 52 -2.36 -4.40 20.67
CA ALA A 52 -1.86 -5.49 21.49
C ALA A 52 -0.82 -5.03 22.52
N VAL A 53 0.15 -4.20 22.12
CA VAL A 53 1.17 -3.64 23.02
C VAL A 53 0.54 -2.73 24.08
N MET A 54 -0.41 -1.87 23.68
CA MET A 54 -1.11 -0.99 24.62
C MET A 54 -1.91 -1.77 25.66
N VAL A 55 -2.65 -2.81 25.23
CA VAL A 55 -3.40 -3.68 26.14
C VAL A 55 -2.45 -4.42 27.08
N LEU A 56 -1.34 -4.96 26.59
CA LEU A 56 -0.36 -5.66 27.41
C LEU A 56 0.27 -4.72 28.46
N GLY A 57 0.68 -3.51 28.04
CA GLY A 57 1.25 -2.51 28.94
C GLY A 57 0.26 -2.08 30.01
N PHE A 58 -1.00 -1.87 29.63
CA PHE A 58 -2.07 -1.55 30.58
C PHE A 58 -2.33 -2.70 31.56
N ALA A 59 -2.35 -3.95 31.09
CA ALA A 59 -2.54 -5.12 31.94
C ALA A 59 -1.38 -5.27 32.95
N MET A 60 -0.13 -5.05 32.51
CA MET A 60 1.04 -5.06 33.38
C MET A 60 0.97 -3.94 34.44
N LEU A 61 0.55 -2.74 34.05
CA LEU A 61 0.39 -1.62 34.98
C LEU A 61 -0.70 -1.90 36.02
N ALA A 62 -1.85 -2.42 35.58
CA ALA A 62 -2.94 -2.80 36.48
C ALA A 62 -2.51 -3.90 37.46
N LEU A 63 -1.79 -4.91 36.97
CA LEU A 63 -1.25 -5.98 37.78
C LEU A 63 -0.24 -5.45 38.80
N ALA A 64 0.68 -4.57 38.39
CA ALA A 64 1.62 -3.92 39.29
C ALA A 64 0.88 -3.15 40.40
N GLY A 65 -0.14 -2.37 40.04
CA GLY A 65 -0.97 -1.66 41.02
C GLY A 65 -1.57 -2.57 42.09
N LEU A 66 -2.11 -3.73 41.69
CA LEU A 66 -2.65 -4.75 42.60
C LEU A 66 -1.59 -5.35 43.54
N TYR A 67 -0.35 -5.52 43.09
CA TYR A 67 0.75 -6.03 43.93
C TYR A 67 1.40 -4.95 44.80
N THR A 68 1.18 -3.66 44.49
CA THR A 68 1.72 -2.54 45.29
C THR A 68 0.77 -2.08 46.39
N SER A 69 -0.51 -2.47 46.34
CA SER A 69 -1.46 -2.17 47.41
C SER A 69 -1.11 -2.99 48.66
N PRO A 70 -0.87 -2.36 49.82
CA PRO A 70 -0.45 -3.03 51.05
C PRO A 70 -1.50 -3.98 51.63
#